data_AF-A0A7C8FXH6-F1
#
_entry.id   AF-A0A7C8FXH6-F1
#
_cell.length_a   1.000
_cell.length_b   1.000
_cell.length_c   1.000
_cell.angle_alpha   90.00
_cell.angle_beta   90.00
_cell.angle_gamma   90.00
#
_symmetry.space_group_name_H-M   'P 1'
#
loop_
_entity.id
_entity.type
_entity.pdbx_description
1 polymer ?
#
loop_
_entity_poly.entity_id
_entity_poly.type
_entity_poly.pdbx_seq_one_letter_code
_entity_poly.pdbx_strand_id
1 'polypeptide(L)'
;MKCLRHNGRPAIVLVLVLLAGACGGLASAAAQVQLELAAGCNGAALPSFSLTGLGDALVVSLEAAVGEELLFRGPLLWGLAAMIPWLARKNMPLARALVRRWGPHGAAVFAVAVSALLFGIAHLLPSPETPLPALSPAVAVQAMLKVVEGTAFGSLMGSLVVNSRWFAARDGAILRSLGFPMLLHAAFDLLYFAPTLGLGLPLPDTYLTGNVLDELGMAASTLLLILAVFVAARSKKARSC
;
A
#
# COMPACT_ATOMS: atom_id res chain seq x y z
N MET A 1 -33.86 -9.59 -18.44
CA MET A 1 -33.44 -10.00 -17.09
C MET A 1 -32.59 -8.88 -16.49
N LYS A 2 -33.12 -8.14 -15.49
CA LYS A 2 -32.39 -7.06 -14.80
C LYS A 2 -31.38 -7.69 -13.86
N CYS A 3 -30.09 -7.57 -14.15
CA CYS A 3 -29.01 -7.86 -13.19
C CYS A 3 -29.04 -6.82 -12.06
N LEU A 4 -29.92 -7.02 -11.08
CA LEU A 4 -29.78 -6.43 -9.76
C LEU A 4 -28.60 -7.14 -9.06
N ARG A 5 -27.36 -6.74 -9.36
CA ARG A 5 -26.19 -7.16 -8.56
C ARG A 5 -25.70 -5.98 -7.75
N HIS A 6 -25.96 -6.08 -6.45
CA HIS A 6 -25.46 -5.23 -5.37
C HIS A 6 -24.10 -4.58 -5.69
N ASN A 7 -24.12 -3.24 -5.78
CA ASN A 7 -22.95 -2.35 -5.86
C ASN A 7 -22.13 -2.30 -4.54
N GLY A 8 -22.17 -3.34 -3.68
CA GLY A 8 -21.50 -3.34 -2.37
C GLY A 8 -20.01 -3.70 -2.42
N ARG A 9 -19.51 -4.25 -3.54
CA ARG A 9 -18.11 -4.73 -3.65
C ARG A 9 -17.05 -3.62 -3.57
N PRO A 10 -17.23 -2.42 -4.16
CA PRO A 10 -16.31 -1.30 -3.96
C PRO A 10 -16.26 -0.84 -2.49
N ALA A 11 -17.40 -0.83 -1.79
CA ALA A 11 -17.46 -0.50 -0.38
C ALA A 11 -16.73 -1.53 0.49
N ILE A 12 -16.85 -2.82 0.18
CA ILE A 12 -16.11 -3.88 0.88
C ILE A 12 -14.59 -3.69 0.71
N VAL A 13 -14.12 -3.38 -0.51
CA VAL A 13 -12.69 -3.12 -0.74
C VAL A 13 -12.21 -1.93 0.10
N LEU A 14 -12.97 -0.84 0.13
CA LEU A 14 -12.65 0.32 0.95
C LEU A 14 -12.57 -0.05 2.44
N VAL A 15 -13.58 -0.75 2.97
CA VAL A 15 -13.61 -1.19 4.37
C VAL A 15 -12.41 -2.07 4.69
N LEU A 16 -12.07 -3.02 3.83
CA LEU A 16 -10.92 -3.90 4.05
C LEU A 16 -9.59 -3.13 4.08
N VAL A 17 -9.42 -2.13 3.21
CA VAL A 17 -8.22 -1.28 3.21
C VAL A 17 -8.14 -0.45 4.50
N LEU A 18 -9.23 0.18 4.90
CA LEU A 18 -9.25 0.98 6.14
C LEU A 18 -9.03 0.11 7.39
N LEU A 19 -9.63 -1.09 7.43
CA LEU A 19 -9.39 -2.04 8.50
C LEU A 19 -7.93 -2.52 8.53
N ALA A 20 -7.30 -2.71 7.37
CA ALA A 20 -5.89 -3.07 7.30
C ALA A 20 -5.00 -1.99 7.94
N GLY A 21 -5.23 -0.72 7.58
CA GLY A 21 -4.52 0.42 8.19
C GLY A 21 -4.73 0.50 9.70
N ALA A 22 -5.98 0.35 10.16
CA ALA A 22 -6.30 0.38 11.59
C ALA A 22 -5.68 -0.80 12.37
N CYS A 23 -5.72 -2.02 11.82
CA CYS A 23 -5.10 -3.19 12.46
C CYS A 23 -3.58 -3.05 12.56
N GLY A 24 -2.92 -2.59 11.49
CA GLY A 24 -1.49 -2.32 11.50
C GLY A 24 -1.11 -1.23 12.49
N GLY A 25 -1.84 -0.10 12.47
CA GLY A 25 -1.57 1.03 13.36
C GLY A 25 -1.78 0.74 14.84
N LEU A 26 -2.86 0.03 15.20
CA LEU A 26 -3.10 -0.35 16.60
C LEU A 26 -2.04 -1.32 17.12
N ALA A 27 -1.60 -2.26 16.29
CA ALA A 27 -0.54 -3.19 16.65
C ALA A 27 0.81 -2.48 16.79
N SER A 28 1.13 -1.55 15.89
CA SER A 28 2.34 -0.74 15.95
C SER A 28 2.39 0.15 17.19
N ALA A 29 1.26 0.81 17.51
CA ALA A 29 1.15 1.58 18.74
C ALA A 29 1.33 0.69 19.98
N ALA A 30 0.71 -0.50 20.00
CA ALA A 30 0.85 -1.43 21.12
C ALA A 30 2.30 -1.95 21.27
N ALA A 31 3.00 -2.22 20.16
CA ALA A 31 4.41 -2.61 20.17
C ALA A 31 5.29 -1.48 20.72
N GLN A 32 5.04 -0.24 20.32
CA GLN A 32 5.77 0.92 20.82
C GLN A 32 5.50 1.17 22.30
N VAL A 33 4.25 1.07 22.75
CA VAL A 33 3.90 1.15 24.18
C VAL A 33 4.61 0.04 24.98
N GLN A 34 4.66 -1.18 24.45
CA GLN A 34 5.38 -2.28 25.09
C GLN A 34 6.87 -1.97 25.22
N LEU A 35 7.49 -1.40 24.18
CA LEU A 35 8.89 -1.00 24.19
C LEU A 35 9.16 0.11 25.22
N GLU A 36 8.32 1.16 25.24
CA GLU A 36 8.42 2.25 26.21
C GLU A 36 8.21 1.77 27.65
N LEU A 37 7.26 0.85 27.90
CA LEU A 37 7.06 0.27 29.23
C LEU A 37 8.27 -0.58 29.67
N ALA A 38 8.89 -1.31 28.74
CA ALA A 38 10.10 -2.07 29.02
C ALA A 38 11.31 -1.15 29.33
N ALA A 39 11.42 -0.01 28.63
CA ALA A 39 12.42 1.02 28.90
C ALA A 39 12.11 1.83 30.18
N GLY A 40 10.83 2.00 30.47
CA GLY A 40 10.23 2.83 31.52
C GLY A 40 10.27 2.24 32.93
N CYS A 41 10.83 1.04 33.12
CA CYS A 41 11.22 0.54 34.45
C CYS A 41 12.17 1.49 35.24
N ASN A 42 12.58 2.62 34.64
CA ASN A 42 13.36 3.71 35.24
C ASN A 42 12.63 5.07 35.32
N GLY A 43 11.28 5.13 35.18
CA GLY A 43 10.50 6.36 35.42
C GLY A 43 10.00 7.13 34.19
N ALA A 44 9.77 6.44 33.06
CA ALA A 44 9.15 7.06 31.88
C ALA A 44 7.67 7.41 32.14
N ALA A 45 7.23 8.57 31.66
CA ALA A 45 5.82 8.96 31.69
C ALA A 45 4.99 8.02 30.81
N LEU A 46 3.78 7.67 31.25
CA LEU A 46 2.86 6.88 30.45
C LEU A 46 2.52 7.64 29.14
N PRO A 47 2.31 6.92 28.02
CA PRO A 47 1.88 7.52 26.76
C PRO A 47 0.64 8.39 27.01
N SER A 48 0.65 9.59 26.45
CA SER A 48 -0.43 10.56 26.66
C SER A 48 -0.89 11.11 25.32
N PHE A 49 -2.16 11.47 25.26
CA PHE A 49 -2.77 11.97 24.04
C PHE A 49 -2.08 13.26 23.56
N SER A 50 -1.67 13.29 22.30
CA SER A 50 -0.96 14.41 21.67
C SER A 50 -1.71 14.91 20.43
N LEU A 51 -2.27 16.13 20.53
CA LEU A 51 -2.85 16.81 19.36
C LEU A 51 -1.78 17.14 18.31
N THR A 52 -0.59 17.53 18.75
CA THR A 52 0.54 17.77 17.85
C THR A 52 0.89 16.50 17.08
N GLY A 53 0.97 15.36 17.77
CA GLY A 53 1.25 14.08 17.12
C GLY A 53 0.16 13.62 16.15
N LEU A 54 -1.11 13.93 16.42
CA LEU A 54 -2.17 13.73 15.40
C LEU A 54 -2.00 14.64 14.18
N GLY A 55 -1.54 15.88 14.39
CA GLY A 55 -1.18 16.79 13.31
C GLY A 55 -0.03 16.25 12.47
N ASP A 56 1.01 15.74 13.13
CA ASP A 56 2.17 15.12 12.48
C ASP A 56 1.76 13.88 11.68
N ALA A 57 0.88 13.04 12.24
CA ALA A 57 0.33 11.88 11.53
C ALA A 57 -0.38 12.30 10.24
N LEU A 58 -1.21 13.34 10.29
CA LEU A 58 -1.90 13.86 9.11
C LEU A 58 -0.92 14.35 8.04
N VAL A 59 0.10 15.12 8.44
CA VAL A 59 1.10 15.67 7.51
C VAL A 59 1.89 14.53 6.86
N VAL A 60 2.46 13.63 7.67
CA VAL A 60 3.27 12.51 7.16
C VAL A 60 2.46 11.60 6.25
N SER A 61 1.21 11.27 6.60
CA SER A 61 0.33 10.46 5.74
C SER A 61 0.00 11.14 4.41
N LEU A 62 -0.18 12.46 4.39
CA LEU A 62 -0.42 13.20 3.15
C LEU A 62 0.84 13.27 2.28
N GLU A 63 1.99 13.57 2.87
CA GLU A 63 3.26 13.68 2.16
C GLU A 63 3.68 12.33 1.56
N ALA A 64 3.61 11.25 2.34
CA ALA A 64 3.88 9.89 1.88
C ALA A 64 2.94 9.50 0.74
N ALA A 65 1.62 9.62 0.94
CA ALA A 65 0.65 9.27 -0.08
C ALA A 65 0.81 10.05 -1.39
N VAL A 66 1.09 11.36 -1.31
CA VAL A 66 1.32 12.18 -2.51
C VAL A 66 2.62 11.76 -3.20
N GLY A 67 3.72 11.68 -2.46
CA GLY A 67 5.03 11.33 -3.02
C GLY A 67 5.04 9.94 -3.66
N GLU A 68 4.50 8.95 -2.95
CA GLU A 68 4.50 7.57 -3.40
C GLU A 68 3.52 7.33 -4.55
N GLU A 69 2.30 7.88 -4.50
CA GLU A 69 1.37 7.72 -5.63
C GLU A 69 1.84 8.49 -6.86
N LEU A 70 2.43 9.69 -6.69
CA LEU A 70 3.08 10.38 -7.80
C LEU A 70 4.19 9.55 -8.41
N LEU A 71 5.08 8.95 -7.61
CA LEU A 71 6.20 8.17 -8.12
C LEU A 71 5.77 6.85 -8.77
N PHE A 72 5.05 6.01 -8.02
CA PHE A 72 4.78 4.63 -8.40
C PHE A 72 3.58 4.51 -9.35
N ARG A 73 2.55 5.35 -9.17
CA ARG A 73 1.29 5.29 -9.94
C ARG A 73 1.19 6.38 -10.99
N GLY A 74 2.04 7.40 -10.91
CA GLY A 74 2.29 8.38 -11.98
C GLY A 74 3.23 7.84 -13.05
N PRO A 75 4.45 8.41 -13.22
CA PRO A 75 5.29 8.15 -14.37
C PRO A 75 5.77 6.69 -14.44
N LEU A 76 5.99 6.00 -13.32
CA LEU A 76 6.41 4.59 -13.35
C LEU A 76 5.32 3.70 -13.98
N LEU A 77 4.12 3.69 -13.40
CA LEU A 77 3.00 2.88 -13.91
C LEU A 77 2.65 3.24 -15.35
N TRP A 78 2.50 4.54 -15.65
CA TRP A 78 2.14 5.01 -16.99
C TRP A 78 3.24 4.72 -18.01
N GLY A 79 4.50 4.92 -17.62
CA GLY A 79 5.67 4.61 -18.42
C GLY A 79 5.73 3.13 -18.77
N LEU A 80 5.57 2.24 -17.79
CA LEU A 80 5.51 0.79 -18.01
C LEU A 80 4.34 0.41 -18.94
N ALA A 81 3.15 0.98 -18.70
CA ALA A 81 1.97 0.69 -19.51
C ALA A 81 2.10 1.17 -20.97
N ALA A 82 2.80 2.27 -21.22
CA ALA A 82 3.09 2.78 -22.56
C ALA A 82 4.26 2.03 -23.23
N MET A 83 5.27 1.64 -22.45
CA MET A 83 6.48 0.98 -22.94
C MET A 83 6.18 -0.42 -23.47
N ILE A 84 5.30 -1.20 -22.84
CA ILE A 84 5.04 -2.60 -23.24
C ILE A 84 4.47 -2.70 -24.68
N PRO A 85 3.42 -1.94 -25.08
CA PRO A 85 2.97 -1.92 -26.47
C PRO A 85 4.03 -1.38 -27.43
N TRP A 86 4.86 -0.42 -27.00
CA TRP A 86 5.95 0.10 -27.83
C TRP A 86 7.02 -0.96 -28.08
N LEU A 87 7.48 -1.68 -27.06
CA LEU A 87 8.42 -2.80 -27.17
C LEU A 87 7.86 -3.93 -28.04
N ALA A 88 6.55 -4.21 -27.93
CA ALA A 88 5.90 -5.20 -28.78
C ALA A 88 5.97 -4.81 -30.27
N ARG A 89 5.78 -3.53 -30.61
CA ARG A 89 5.98 -3.00 -31.98
C ARG A 89 7.43 -3.06 -32.45
N LYS A 90 8.40 -3.03 -31.52
CA LYS A 90 9.83 -3.23 -31.79
C LYS A 90 10.24 -4.72 -31.82
N ASN A 91 9.28 -5.63 -31.94
CA ASN A 91 9.51 -7.08 -32.03
C ASN A 91 10.18 -7.73 -30.81
N MET A 92 10.10 -7.12 -29.62
CA MET A 92 10.59 -7.74 -28.38
C MET A 92 9.77 -9.00 -28.04
N PRO A 93 10.40 -10.19 -27.84
CA PRO A 93 9.68 -11.45 -27.64
C PRO A 93 8.72 -11.44 -26.44
N LEU A 94 9.19 -11.00 -25.26
CA LEU A 94 8.40 -10.95 -24.02
C LEU A 94 7.21 -10.00 -24.14
N ALA A 95 7.44 -8.79 -24.67
CA ALA A 95 6.39 -7.80 -24.85
C ALA A 95 5.32 -8.28 -25.85
N ARG A 96 5.72 -8.93 -26.95
CA ARG A 96 4.78 -9.55 -27.90
C ARG A 96 4.00 -10.70 -27.28
N ALA A 97 4.61 -11.51 -26.42
CA ALA A 97 3.90 -12.58 -25.71
C ALA A 97 2.84 -12.01 -24.76
N LEU A 98 3.17 -10.96 -24.00
CA LEU A 98 2.23 -10.27 -23.11
C LEU A 98 1.06 -9.64 -23.87
N VAL A 99 1.34 -8.87 -24.93
CA VAL A 99 0.31 -8.21 -25.74
C VAL A 99 -0.56 -9.23 -26.48
N ARG A 100 0.01 -10.32 -27.02
CA ARG A 100 -0.79 -11.37 -27.69
C ARG A 100 -1.71 -12.11 -26.73
N ARG A 101 -1.24 -12.42 -25.52
CA ARG A 101 -2.00 -13.22 -24.55
C ARG A 101 -3.09 -12.42 -23.84
N TRP A 102 -2.87 -11.14 -23.60
CA TRP A 102 -3.72 -10.32 -22.73
C TRP A 102 -4.18 -8.99 -23.35
N GLY A 103 -3.83 -8.74 -24.62
CA GLY A 103 -4.17 -7.51 -25.33
C GLY A 103 -3.55 -6.25 -24.73
N PRO A 104 -4.09 -5.07 -25.08
CA PRO A 104 -3.71 -3.79 -24.45
C PRO A 104 -3.96 -3.75 -22.94
N HIS A 105 -4.92 -4.54 -22.44
CA HIS A 105 -5.20 -4.67 -21.00
C HIS A 105 -4.07 -5.39 -20.26
N GLY A 106 -3.41 -6.35 -20.91
CA GLY A 106 -2.25 -7.07 -20.37
C GLY A 106 -1.08 -6.18 -20.01
N ALA A 107 -0.81 -5.17 -20.84
CA ALA A 107 0.24 -4.20 -20.55
C ALA A 107 -0.05 -3.42 -19.26
N ALA A 108 -1.31 -3.02 -19.04
CA ALA A 108 -1.72 -2.34 -17.81
C ALA A 108 -1.63 -3.26 -16.59
N VAL A 109 -2.10 -4.51 -16.69
CA VAL A 109 -2.01 -5.48 -15.59
C VAL A 109 -0.55 -5.77 -15.21
N PHE A 110 0.33 -5.94 -16.21
CA PHE A 110 1.75 -6.12 -15.96
C PHE A 110 2.39 -4.88 -15.33
N ALA A 111 2.06 -3.69 -15.82
CA ALA A 111 2.53 -2.44 -15.24
C ALA A 111 2.12 -2.28 -13.77
N VAL A 112 0.87 -2.63 -13.42
CA VAL A 112 0.40 -2.66 -12.03
C VAL A 112 1.22 -3.63 -11.20
N ALA A 113 1.43 -4.86 -11.68
CA ALA A 113 2.19 -5.87 -10.95
C ALA A 113 3.64 -5.42 -10.67
N VAL A 114 4.32 -4.87 -11.67
CA VAL A 114 5.70 -4.39 -11.53
C VAL A 114 5.78 -3.15 -10.62
N SER A 115 4.90 -2.16 -10.83
CA SER A 115 4.84 -0.95 -9.99
C SER A 115 4.55 -1.31 -8.53
N ALA A 116 3.62 -2.24 -8.28
CA ALA A 116 3.28 -2.70 -6.95
C ALA A 116 4.41 -3.48 -6.27
N LEU A 117 5.10 -4.37 -7.00
CA LEU A 117 6.25 -5.09 -6.45
C LEU A 117 7.39 -4.14 -6.09
N LEU A 118 7.71 -3.18 -6.96
CA LEU A 118 8.74 -2.18 -6.68
C LEU A 118 8.37 -1.31 -5.48
N PHE A 119 7.09 -0.95 -5.34
CA PHE A 119 6.58 -0.26 -4.16
C PHE A 119 6.76 -1.08 -2.88
N GLY A 120 6.41 -2.38 -2.90
CA GLY A 120 6.62 -3.27 -1.75
C GLY A 120 8.10 -3.45 -1.39
N ILE A 121 8.99 -3.55 -2.38
CA ILE A 121 10.44 -3.63 -2.15
C ILE A 121 11.00 -2.33 -1.58
N ALA A 122 10.49 -1.17 -2.03
CA ALA A 122 10.94 0.13 -1.52
C ALA A 122 10.73 0.30 -0.01
N HIS A 123 9.73 -0.38 0.56
CA HIS A 123 9.47 -0.39 2.01
C HIS A 123 10.48 -1.22 2.83
N LEU A 124 11.43 -1.90 2.18
CA LEU A 124 12.59 -2.50 2.85
C LEU A 124 13.78 -1.57 2.93
N LEU A 125 13.77 -0.45 2.19
CA LEU A 125 14.90 0.47 2.19
C LEU A 125 14.91 1.22 3.53
N PRO A 126 15.97 1.06 4.34
CA PRO A 126 16.07 1.80 5.58
C PRO A 126 16.22 3.29 5.27
N SER A 127 15.84 4.14 6.23
CA SER A 127 16.31 5.53 6.20
C SER A 127 17.85 5.52 6.11
N PRO A 128 18.49 6.42 5.34
CA PRO A 128 19.94 6.48 5.20
C PRO A 128 20.69 6.57 6.54
N GLU A 129 20.00 7.03 7.57
CA GLU A 129 20.52 7.26 8.92
C GLU A 129 20.40 6.04 9.84
N THR A 130 19.64 5.01 9.44
CA THR A 130 19.31 3.86 10.29
C THR A 130 20.06 2.60 9.85
N PRO A 131 20.92 2.00 10.70
CA PRO A 131 21.54 0.72 10.40
C PRO A 131 20.46 -0.37 10.30
N LEU A 132 20.61 -1.29 9.35
CA LEU A 132 19.70 -2.43 9.22
C LEU A 132 19.69 -3.24 10.52
N PRO A 133 18.49 -3.66 11.01
CA PRO A 133 18.41 -4.52 12.18
C PRO A 133 19.14 -5.84 11.93
N ALA A 134 19.68 -6.42 13.00
CA ALA A 134 20.31 -7.73 12.93
C ALA A 134 19.31 -8.77 12.40
N LEU A 135 19.74 -9.55 11.40
CA LEU A 135 18.87 -10.52 10.73
C LEU A 135 18.52 -11.66 11.70
N SER A 136 17.31 -11.61 12.25
CA SER A 136 16.67 -12.69 13.00
C SER A 136 15.54 -13.32 12.17
N PRO A 137 15.08 -14.54 12.51
CA PRO A 137 13.92 -15.14 11.84
C PRO A 137 12.68 -14.24 11.88
N ALA A 138 12.42 -13.57 13.01
CA ALA A 138 11.29 -12.64 13.14
C ALA A 138 11.43 -11.42 12.22
N VAL A 139 12.62 -10.81 12.17
CA VAL A 139 12.92 -9.69 11.26
C VAL A 139 12.80 -10.12 9.79
N ALA A 140 13.24 -11.34 9.45
CA ALA A 140 13.10 -11.88 8.10
C ALA A 140 11.62 -12.07 7.71
N VAL A 141 10.79 -12.59 8.62
CA VAL A 141 9.34 -12.74 8.41
C VAL A 141 8.68 -11.36 8.25
N GLN A 142 9.00 -10.40 9.11
CA GLN A 142 8.49 -9.02 8.98
C GLN A 142 8.89 -8.39 7.63
N ALA A 143 10.13 -8.58 7.18
CA ALA A 143 10.57 -8.08 5.87
C ALA A 143 9.76 -8.70 4.73
N MET A 144 9.53 -10.02 4.76
CA MET A 144 8.69 -10.69 3.77
C MET A 144 7.26 -10.17 3.81
N LEU A 145 6.67 -10.04 5.00
CA LEU A 145 5.32 -9.50 5.17
C LEU A 145 5.22 -8.08 4.64
N LYS A 146 6.19 -7.20 4.92
CA LYS A 146 6.19 -5.81 4.46
C LYS A 146 6.19 -5.72 2.93
N VAL A 147 6.97 -6.55 2.25
CA VAL A 147 6.97 -6.61 0.77
C VAL A 147 5.61 -7.08 0.24
N VAL A 148 5.03 -8.11 0.86
CA VAL A 148 3.72 -8.64 0.43
C VAL A 148 2.60 -7.64 0.71
N GLU A 149 2.60 -7.00 1.87
CA GLU A 149 1.69 -5.94 2.29
C GLU A 149 1.72 -4.77 1.29
N GLY A 150 2.90 -4.19 1.09
CA GLY A 150 3.10 -3.09 0.16
C GLY A 150 2.74 -3.48 -1.28
N THR A 151 3.06 -4.70 -1.71
CA THR A 151 2.68 -5.18 -3.05
C THR A 151 1.15 -5.33 -3.18
N ALA A 152 0.45 -5.85 -2.16
CA ALA A 152 -1.00 -6.00 -2.18
C ALA A 152 -1.68 -4.62 -2.21
N PHE A 153 -1.25 -3.72 -1.34
CA PHE A 153 -1.72 -2.33 -1.29
C PHE A 153 -1.47 -1.60 -2.62
N GLY A 154 -0.24 -1.69 -3.11
CA GLY A 154 0.17 -1.07 -4.36
C GLY A 154 -0.57 -1.60 -5.58
N SER A 155 -0.96 -2.88 -5.56
CA SER A 155 -1.79 -3.49 -6.60
C SER A 155 -3.20 -2.91 -6.60
N LEU A 156 -3.76 -2.58 -5.43
CA LEU A 156 -5.06 -1.90 -5.32
C LEU A 156 -4.99 -0.48 -5.88
N MET A 157 -4.00 0.31 -5.47
CA MET A 157 -3.83 1.69 -5.95
C MET A 157 -3.57 1.75 -7.46
N GLY A 158 -2.64 0.93 -7.94
CA GLY A 158 -2.39 0.80 -9.39
C GLY A 158 -3.62 0.34 -10.15
N SER A 159 -4.41 -0.57 -9.57
CA SER A 159 -5.69 -0.99 -10.16
C SER A 159 -6.68 0.17 -10.25
N LEU A 160 -6.83 0.98 -9.20
CA LEU A 160 -7.72 2.15 -9.22
C LEU A 160 -7.34 3.12 -10.35
N VAL A 161 -6.04 3.35 -10.55
CA VAL A 161 -5.54 4.17 -11.66
C VAL A 161 -5.91 3.57 -13.01
N VAL A 162 -5.54 2.33 -13.30
CA VAL A 162 -5.72 1.75 -14.65
C VAL A 162 -7.18 1.47 -15.00
N ASN A 163 -8.07 1.39 -14.00
CA ASN A 163 -9.51 1.24 -14.23
C ASN A 163 -10.26 2.59 -14.23
N SER A 164 -9.57 3.71 -14.01
CA SER A 164 -10.19 5.03 -14.07
C SER A 164 -10.51 5.43 -15.51
N ARG A 165 -11.53 6.27 -15.68
CA ARG A 165 -11.86 6.87 -16.99
C ARG A 165 -10.71 7.69 -17.58
N TRP A 166 -9.88 8.28 -16.70
CA TRP A 166 -8.77 9.14 -17.06
C TRP A 166 -7.62 8.35 -17.67
N PHE A 167 -7.34 7.15 -17.15
CA PHE A 167 -6.35 6.25 -17.76
C PHE A 167 -6.82 5.75 -19.13
N ALA A 168 -8.12 5.49 -19.29
CA ALA A 168 -8.70 5.04 -20.56
C ALA A 168 -8.66 6.13 -21.65
N ALA A 169 -8.80 7.40 -21.27
CA ALA A 169 -8.78 8.53 -22.20
C ALA A 169 -7.42 8.75 -22.89
N ARG A 170 -6.32 8.24 -22.30
CA ARG A 170 -4.93 8.37 -22.80
C ARG A 170 -4.51 9.82 -23.14
N ASP A 171 -5.16 10.81 -22.55
CA ASP A 171 -4.97 12.24 -22.78
C ASP A 171 -3.96 12.88 -21.81
N GLY A 172 -3.10 12.07 -21.17
CA GLY A 172 -2.15 12.57 -20.17
C GLY A 172 -2.81 13.01 -18.86
N ALA A 173 -4.05 12.60 -18.56
CA ALA A 173 -4.74 12.88 -17.30
C ALA A 173 -4.19 12.07 -16.09
N ILE A 174 -2.85 11.97 -15.98
CA ILE A 174 -2.14 11.29 -14.89
C ILE A 174 -2.62 11.83 -13.54
N LEU A 175 -2.55 13.14 -13.31
CA LEU A 175 -2.93 13.73 -12.02
C LEU A 175 -4.39 13.46 -11.65
N ARG A 176 -5.30 13.41 -12.63
CA ARG A 176 -6.72 13.14 -12.37
C ARG A 176 -6.99 11.68 -12.00
N SER A 177 -6.16 10.73 -12.46
CA SER A 177 -6.30 9.33 -12.08
C SER A 177 -5.75 9.02 -10.68
N LEU A 178 -4.92 9.92 -10.13
CA LEU A 178 -4.26 9.75 -8.82
C LEU A 178 -5.08 10.24 -7.63
N GLY A 179 -6.06 11.13 -7.83
CA GLY A 179 -6.78 11.75 -6.70
C GLY A 179 -7.42 10.75 -5.73
N PHE A 180 -8.13 9.73 -6.24
CA PHE A 180 -8.73 8.71 -5.37
C PHE A 180 -7.69 7.76 -4.73
N PRO A 181 -6.70 7.22 -5.47
CA PRO A 181 -5.57 6.50 -4.88
C PRO A 181 -4.87 7.27 -3.76
N MET A 182 -4.53 8.54 -3.96
CA MET A 182 -3.87 9.40 -2.96
C MET A 182 -4.71 9.55 -1.70
N LEU A 183 -6.02 9.81 -1.83
CA LEU A 183 -6.91 9.94 -0.68
C LEU A 183 -7.05 8.64 0.10
N LEU A 184 -7.18 7.50 -0.60
CA LEU A 184 -7.27 6.20 0.05
C LEU A 184 -5.95 5.81 0.72
N HIS A 185 -4.82 6.16 0.09
CA HIS A 185 -3.51 5.93 0.64
C HIS A 185 -3.28 6.76 1.91
N ALA A 186 -3.52 8.07 1.85
CA ALA A 186 -3.42 8.94 3.01
C ALA A 186 -4.34 8.49 4.16
N ALA A 187 -5.54 7.97 3.84
CA ALA A 187 -6.43 7.42 4.85
C ALA A 187 -5.91 6.12 5.49
N PHE A 188 -5.31 5.23 4.70
CA PHE A 188 -4.65 4.02 5.21
C PHE A 188 -3.49 4.40 6.14
N ASP A 189 -2.60 5.28 5.67
CA ASP A 189 -1.45 5.75 6.43
C ASP A 189 -1.86 6.47 7.70
N LEU A 190 -2.91 7.29 7.64
CA LEU A 190 -3.38 8.01 8.82
C LEU A 190 -3.88 7.04 9.88
N LEU A 191 -4.63 6.00 9.47
CA LEU A 191 -5.06 4.94 10.39
C LEU A 191 -3.90 4.11 10.93
N TYR A 192 -2.79 4.05 10.18
CA TYR A 192 -1.57 3.36 10.59
C TYR A 192 -0.73 4.20 11.57
N PHE A 193 -0.54 5.49 11.30
CA PHE A 193 0.40 6.34 12.04
C PHE A 193 -0.26 7.08 13.22
N ALA A 194 -1.54 7.45 13.11
CA ALA A 194 -2.23 8.22 14.14
C ALA A 194 -2.31 7.52 15.50
N PRO A 195 -2.48 6.18 15.62
CA PRO A 195 -2.47 5.52 16.92
C PRO A 195 -1.14 5.71 17.68
N THR A 196 -0.01 5.66 16.98
CA THR A 196 1.33 5.80 17.58
C THR A 196 1.65 7.26 17.88
N LEU A 197 1.58 8.13 16.86
CA LEU A 197 1.89 9.55 17.02
C LEU A 197 0.89 10.27 17.93
N GLY A 198 -0.39 9.88 17.89
CA GLY A 198 -1.43 10.40 18.77
C GLY A 198 -1.22 10.07 20.25
N LEU A 199 -0.35 9.10 20.57
CA LEU A 199 0.12 8.81 21.94
C LEU A 199 1.43 9.53 22.29
N GLY A 200 1.91 10.42 21.42
CA GLY A 200 3.19 11.12 21.55
C GLY A 200 4.40 10.21 21.34
N LEU A 201 4.20 9.03 20.76
CA LEU A 201 5.26 8.05 20.53
C LEU A 201 5.87 8.24 19.13
N PRO A 202 7.19 8.02 18.97
CA PRO A 202 7.81 8.10 17.66
C PRO A 202 7.32 6.95 16.76
N LEU A 203 7.27 7.20 15.45
CA LEU A 203 7.14 6.11 14.48
C LEU A 203 8.44 5.29 14.48
N PRO A 204 8.36 3.96 14.30
CA PRO A 204 9.56 3.14 14.21
C PRO A 204 10.33 3.47 12.92
N ASP A 205 11.65 3.72 13.04
CA ASP A 205 12.54 4.01 11.91
C ASP A 205 12.52 2.91 10.83
N THR A 206 12.32 1.67 11.28
CA THR A 206 11.98 0.54 10.43
C THR A 206 10.88 -0.27 11.11
N TYR A 207 9.89 -0.73 10.34
CA TYR A 207 8.89 -1.69 10.83
C TYR A 207 9.45 -3.12 11.01
N LEU A 208 10.78 -3.25 11.05
CA LEU A 208 11.53 -4.50 11.21
C LEU A 208 12.05 -4.60 12.65
N THR A 209 11.13 -4.52 13.60
CA THR A 209 11.40 -4.42 15.04
C THR A 209 11.74 -5.76 15.70
N GLY A 210 11.35 -6.87 15.06
CA GLY A 210 11.36 -8.20 15.68
C GLY A 210 10.29 -8.37 16.78
N ASN A 211 9.44 -7.38 17.01
CA ASN A 211 8.36 -7.46 17.98
C ASN A 211 7.19 -8.31 17.43
N VAL A 212 6.70 -9.23 18.25
CA VAL A 212 5.59 -10.12 17.89
C VAL A 212 4.27 -9.38 17.64
N LEU A 213 4.01 -8.28 18.35
CA LEU A 213 2.80 -7.47 18.14
C LEU A 213 2.83 -6.79 16.77
N ASP A 214 3.98 -6.23 16.37
CA ASP A 214 4.18 -5.67 15.03
C ASP A 214 4.02 -6.75 13.95
N GLU A 215 4.60 -7.93 14.17
CA GLU A 215 4.48 -9.05 13.23
C GLU A 215 3.02 -9.49 13.05
N LEU A 216 2.27 -9.64 14.14
CA LEU A 216 0.85 -10.00 14.09
C LEU A 216 -0.01 -8.92 13.43
N GLY A 217 0.27 -7.65 13.73
CA GLY A 217 -0.39 -6.51 13.09
C GLY A 217 -0.16 -6.47 11.59
N MET A 218 1.09 -6.64 11.18
CA MET A 218 1.49 -6.68 9.77
C MET A 218 0.87 -7.87 9.05
N ALA A 219 0.85 -9.06 9.68
CA ALA A 219 0.19 -10.24 9.13
C ALA A 219 -1.31 -10.01 8.94
N ALA A 220 -2.00 -9.44 9.93
CA ALA A 220 -3.42 -9.14 9.85
C ALA A 220 -3.73 -8.11 8.75
N SER A 221 -2.99 -7.01 8.70
CA SER A 221 -3.09 -5.99 7.64
C SER A 221 -2.85 -6.60 6.26
N THR A 222 -1.80 -7.41 6.12
CA THR A 222 -1.47 -8.13 4.87
C THR A 222 -2.61 -9.02 4.40
N LEU A 223 -3.22 -9.81 5.30
CA LEU A 223 -4.34 -10.69 4.97
C LEU A 223 -5.57 -9.89 4.51
N LEU A 224 -5.86 -8.76 5.17
CA LEU A 224 -6.97 -7.87 4.79
C LEU A 224 -6.74 -7.24 3.42
N LEU A 225 -5.52 -6.84 3.10
CA LEU A 225 -5.16 -6.30 1.79
C LEU A 225 -5.21 -7.36 0.68
N ILE A 226 -4.72 -8.57 0.94
CA ILE A 226 -4.85 -9.70 0.01
C ILE A 226 -6.33 -10.01 -0.26
N LEU A 227 -7.16 -10.01 0.79
CA LEU A 227 -8.60 -10.19 0.65
C LEU A 227 -9.24 -9.05 -0.18
N ALA A 228 -8.82 -7.80 0.05
CA ALA A 228 -9.27 -6.65 -0.74
C ALA A 228 -8.90 -6.81 -2.23
N VAL A 229 -7.69 -7.25 -2.55
CA VAL A 229 -7.24 -7.56 -3.92
C VAL A 229 -8.13 -8.64 -4.54
N PHE A 230 -8.41 -9.71 -3.80
CA PHE A 230 -9.25 -10.81 -4.27
C PHE A 230 -10.70 -10.37 -4.55
N VAL A 231 -11.30 -9.60 -3.64
CA VAL A 231 -12.65 -9.03 -3.80
C VAL A 231 -12.69 -8.09 -5.00
N ALA A 232 -11.68 -7.22 -5.14
CA ALA A 232 -11.56 -6.29 -6.26
C ALA A 232 -11.47 -7.06 -7.60
N ALA A 233 -10.65 -8.11 -7.70
CA ALA A 233 -10.50 -8.93 -8.89
C ALA A 233 -11.82 -9.64 -9.28
N ARG A 234 -12.54 -10.22 -8.31
CA ARG A 234 -13.84 -10.87 -8.56
C ARG A 234 -14.95 -9.89 -8.92
N SER A 235 -14.86 -8.63 -8.50
CA SER A 235 -15.84 -7.60 -8.86
C SER A 235 -15.83 -7.26 -10.36
N LYS A 236 -14.67 -7.40 -11.02
CA LYS A 236 -14.52 -7.14 -12.46
C LYS A 236 -15.15 -8.22 -13.31
N LYS A 237 -14.92 -9.49 -12.97
CA LYS A 237 -15.46 -10.65 -13.71
C LYS A 237 -17.00 -10.68 -13.73
N ALA A 238 -17.65 -10.10 -12.73
CA ALA A 238 -19.11 -10.02 -12.66
C ALA A 238 -19.73 -8.90 -13.51
N ARG A 239 -18.95 -7.90 -13.97
CA ARG A 239 -19.41 -6.80 -14.84
C ARG A 239 -19.31 -7.13 -16.33
N SER A 240 -18.57 -8.18 -16.68
CA SER A 240 -18.37 -8.69 -18.04
C SER A 240 -19.33 -9.83 -18.40
N CYS A 241 -20.39 -10.04 -17.63
CA CYS A 241 -21.44 -11.05 -17.86
C CYS A 241 -22.79 -10.39 -18.10
#